data_AF-A0A953FEE2-F1
#
_entry.id   AF-A0A953FEE2-F1
#
_cell.length_a   1.000
_cell.length_b   1.000
_cell.length_c   1.000
_cell.angle_alpha   90.00
_cell.angle_beta   90.00
_cell.angle_gamma   90.00
#
_symmetry.space_group_name_H-M   'P 1'
#
loop_
_entity.id
_entity.type
_entity.pdbx_description
1 polymer ?
#
loop_
_entity_poly.entity_id
_entity_poly.type
_entity_poly.pdbx_seq_one_letter_code
_entity_poly.pdbx_strand_id
1 'polypeptide(L)'
;MNTSKKKRLEANGWKVGSSAEFLNLTAEEAAYVEFKVALSKALLHLRKSRKLTQVDLALRINSSQSRVAKMEAADASVSLDLMLRSLFALGASRNKVAELLKAS
;
A
#
# COMPACT_ATOMS: atom_id res chain seq x y z
N MET A 1 -19.21 1.86 6.67
CA MET A 1 -20.05 0.64 6.56
C MET A 1 -21.47 0.96 7.03
N ASN A 2 -22.51 0.42 6.39
CA ASN A 2 -23.90 0.63 6.81
C ASN A 2 -24.17 -0.08 8.16
N THR A 3 -24.67 0.66 9.16
CA THR A 3 -24.89 0.20 10.53
C THR A 3 -25.96 -0.90 10.64
N SER A 4 -27.01 -0.84 9.82
CA SER A 4 -28.07 -1.86 9.79
C SER A 4 -27.54 -3.20 9.25
N LYS A 5 -26.65 -3.17 8.25
CA LYS A 5 -25.98 -4.37 7.74
C LYS A 5 -25.07 -5.00 8.80
N LYS A 6 -24.35 -4.17 9.59
CA LYS A 6 -23.51 -4.64 10.71
C LYS A 6 -24.33 -5.44 11.72
N LYS A 7 -25.40 -4.84 12.25
CA LYS A 7 -26.27 -5.47 13.26
C LYS A 7 -26.88 -6.79 12.78
N ARG A 8 -27.31 -6.86 11.51
CA ARG A 8 -27.87 -8.09 10.93
C ARG A 8 -26.82 -9.21 10.82
N LEU A 9 -25.56 -8.88 10.51
CA LEU A 9 -24.49 -9.87 10.44
C LEU A 9 -24.16 -10.40 11.84
N GLU A 10 -24.01 -9.50 12.82
CA GLU A 10 -23.73 -9.84 14.22
C GLU A 10 -24.83 -10.70 14.83
N ALA A 11 -26.11 -10.38 14.59
CA ALA A 11 -27.25 -11.17 15.05
C ALA A 11 -27.28 -12.60 14.47
N ASN A 12 -26.67 -12.82 13.29
CA ASN A 12 -26.53 -14.12 12.66
C ASN A 12 -25.20 -14.82 13.04
N GLY A 13 -24.51 -14.36 14.08
CA GLY A 13 -23.27 -14.96 14.57
C GLY A 13 -22.01 -14.59 13.78
N TRP A 14 -22.08 -13.66 12.83
CA TRP A 14 -20.90 -13.19 12.09
C TRP A 14 -20.14 -12.15 12.90
N LYS A 15 -18.83 -12.35 13.07
CA LYS A 15 -17.94 -11.33 13.64
C LYS A 15 -17.62 -10.27 12.58
N VAL A 16 -17.87 -9.01 12.92
CA VAL A 16 -17.55 -7.87 12.05
C VAL A 16 -16.48 -7.02 12.75
N GLY A 17 -15.33 -6.86 12.11
CA GLY A 17 -14.17 -6.20 12.70
C GLY A 17 -13.21 -5.63 11.65
N SER A 18 -12.10 -5.07 12.12
CA SER A 18 -11.01 -4.58 11.25
C SER A 18 -10.15 -5.73 10.70
N SER A 19 -9.35 -5.44 9.66
CA SER A 19 -8.33 -6.40 9.19
C SER A 19 -7.27 -6.70 10.25
N ALA A 20 -6.91 -5.72 11.09
CA ALA A 20 -5.99 -5.90 12.19
C ALA A 20 -6.54 -6.89 13.23
N GLU A 21 -7.82 -6.76 13.61
CA GLU A 21 -8.50 -7.71 14.50
C GLU A 21 -8.62 -9.11 13.89
N PHE A 22 -8.88 -9.20 12.58
CA PHE A 22 -8.99 -10.50 11.90
C PHE A 22 -7.64 -11.24 11.86
N LEU A 23 -6.56 -10.51 11.60
CA LEU A 23 -5.21 -11.06 11.49
C LEU A 23 -4.47 -11.10 12.84
N ASN A 24 -5.09 -10.62 13.93
CA ASN A 24 -4.49 -10.46 15.26
C ASN A 24 -3.16 -9.68 15.24
N LEU A 25 -3.13 -8.58 14.46
CA LEU A 25 -1.94 -7.75 14.36
C LEU A 25 -1.74 -6.91 15.61
N THR A 26 -0.49 -6.72 16.03
CA THR A 26 -0.17 -5.64 16.97
C THR A 26 -0.37 -4.27 16.31
N ALA A 27 -0.39 -3.20 17.11
CA ALA A 27 -0.51 -1.84 16.58
C ALA A 27 0.66 -1.51 15.63
N GLU A 28 1.86 -1.98 15.95
CA GLU A 28 3.07 -1.80 15.15
C GLU A 28 2.99 -2.56 13.83
N GLU A 29 2.49 -3.80 13.84
CA GLU A 29 2.32 -4.61 12.63
C GLU A 29 1.24 -4.03 11.70
N ALA A 30 0.12 -3.59 12.28
CA ALA A 30 -0.95 -2.93 11.52
C ALA A 30 -0.41 -1.66 10.84
N ALA A 31 0.28 -0.79 11.58
CA ALA A 31 0.89 0.42 11.03
C ALA A 31 1.91 0.12 9.91
N TYR A 32 2.73 -0.92 10.09
CA TYR A 32 3.68 -1.35 9.06
C TYR A 32 2.99 -1.81 7.77
N VAL A 33 1.94 -2.64 7.90
CA VAL A 33 1.18 -3.16 6.75
C VAL A 33 0.43 -2.03 6.04
N GLU A 34 -0.25 -1.16 6.79
CA GLU A 34 -0.98 -0.02 6.25
C GLU A 34 -0.05 0.93 5.52
N PHE A 35 1.12 1.22 6.09
CA PHE A 35 2.12 2.06 5.44
C PHE A 35 2.64 1.43 4.15
N LYS A 36 2.93 0.11 4.14
CA LYS A 36 3.35 -0.60 2.92
C LYS A 36 2.28 -0.53 1.82
N VAL A 37 1.01 -0.71 2.20
CA VAL A 37 -0.12 -0.57 1.27
C VAL A 37 -0.26 0.86 0.75
N ALA A 38 -0.07 1.88 1.61
CA ALA A 38 -0.13 3.28 1.22
C ALA A 38 0.99 3.65 0.22
N LEU A 39 2.22 3.20 0.47
CA LEU A 39 3.34 3.40 -0.47
C LEU A 39 3.09 2.75 -1.82
N SER A 40 2.52 1.54 -1.83
CA SER A 40 2.16 0.81 -3.06
C SER A 40 1.14 1.58 -3.90
N LYS A 41 0.06 2.04 -3.29
CA LYS A 41 -0.94 2.88 -3.95
C LYS A 41 -0.31 4.17 -4.47
N ALA A 42 0.51 4.84 -3.66
CA ALA A 42 1.17 6.07 -4.07
C ALA A 42 2.09 5.86 -5.28
N LEU A 43 2.84 4.75 -5.31
CA LEU A 43 3.73 4.41 -6.43
C LEU A 43 2.92 4.19 -7.71
N LEU A 44 1.84 3.41 -7.64
CA LEU A 44 0.93 3.16 -8.75
C LEU A 44 0.33 4.47 -9.29
N HIS A 45 -0.19 5.32 -8.39
CA HIS A 45 -0.79 6.59 -8.78
C HIS A 45 0.24 7.53 -9.41
N LEU A 46 1.43 7.65 -8.81
CA LEU A 46 2.47 8.51 -9.33
C LEU A 46 2.96 8.02 -10.69
N ARG A 47 3.21 6.73 -10.87
CA ARG A 47 3.59 6.15 -12.16
C ARG A 47 2.53 6.46 -13.24
N LYS A 48 1.26 6.20 -12.94
CA LYS A 48 0.15 6.48 -13.86
C LYS A 48 0.03 7.97 -14.19
N SER A 49 0.20 8.86 -13.21
CA SER A 49 0.17 10.31 -13.44
C SER A 49 1.29 10.79 -14.39
N ARG A 50 2.42 10.08 -14.39
CA ARG A 50 3.55 10.33 -15.30
C ARG A 50 3.42 9.59 -16.64
N LYS A 51 2.30 8.91 -16.89
CA LYS A 51 2.02 8.15 -18.12
C LYS A 51 3.07 7.07 -18.42
N LEU A 52 3.67 6.50 -17.37
CA LEU A 52 4.68 5.43 -17.49
C LEU A 52 4.03 4.06 -17.40
N THR A 53 4.48 3.12 -18.24
CA THR A 53 4.19 1.70 -18.06
C THR A 53 4.99 1.12 -16.89
N GLN A 54 4.65 -0.10 -16.47
CA GLN A 54 5.47 -0.80 -15.46
C GLN A 54 6.88 -1.10 -15.98
N VAL A 55 7.05 -1.32 -17.28
CA VAL A 55 8.37 -1.50 -17.93
C VAL A 55 9.18 -0.21 -17.87
N ASP A 56 8.57 0.93 -18.16
CA ASP A 56 9.28 2.23 -18.13
C ASP A 56 9.79 2.56 -16.72
N LEU A 57 8.95 2.32 -15.70
CA LEU A 57 9.39 2.46 -14.31
C LEU A 57 10.52 1.48 -13.99
N ALA A 58 10.39 0.21 -14.41
CA ALA A 58 11.40 -0.81 -14.16
C ALA A 58 12.77 -0.41 -14.71
N LEU A 59 12.82 0.09 -15.95
CA LEU A 59 14.04 0.62 -16.57
C LEU A 59 14.62 1.79 -15.75
N ARG A 60 13.77 2.73 -15.32
CA ARG A 60 14.18 3.90 -14.55
C ARG A 60 14.80 3.57 -13.19
N ILE A 61 14.38 2.47 -12.56
CA ILE A 61 14.88 2.04 -11.23
C ILE A 61 15.81 0.83 -11.31
N ASN A 62 16.31 0.49 -12.50
CA ASN A 62 17.17 -0.68 -12.74
C ASN A 62 16.60 -1.98 -12.15
N SER A 63 15.35 -2.28 -12.50
CA SER A 63 14.58 -3.41 -11.99
C SER A 63 13.84 -4.13 -13.12
N SER A 64 13.04 -5.13 -12.79
CA SER A 64 12.19 -5.85 -13.75
C SER A 64 10.74 -5.37 -13.68
N GLN A 65 10.01 -5.50 -14.79
CA GLN A 65 8.57 -5.20 -14.84
C GLN A 65 7.80 -6.03 -13.80
N SER A 66 8.12 -7.31 -13.65
CA SER A 66 7.50 -8.18 -12.64
C SER A 66 7.72 -7.66 -11.21
N ARG A 67 8.93 -7.15 -10.91
CA ARG A 67 9.21 -6.55 -9.60
C ARG A 67 8.39 -5.28 -9.40
N VAL A 68 8.23 -4.44 -10.42
CA VAL A 68 7.33 -3.27 -10.35
C VAL A 68 5.87 -3.70 -10.13
N ALA A 69 5.38 -4.72 -10.82
CA ALA A 69 4.03 -5.24 -10.60
C ALA A 69 3.81 -5.71 -9.15
N LYS A 70 4.80 -6.42 -8.58
CA LYS A 70 4.81 -6.82 -7.17
C LYS A 70 4.82 -5.63 -6.21
N MET A 71 5.58 -4.58 -6.53
CA MET A 71 5.60 -3.34 -5.75
C MET A 71 4.21 -2.71 -5.68
N GLU A 72 3.52 -2.59 -6.82
CA GLU A 72 2.16 -2.04 -6.92
C GLU A 72 1.08 -2.94 -6.31
N ALA A 73 1.38 -4.23 -6.11
CA ALA A 73 0.53 -5.17 -5.40
C ALA A 73 0.81 -5.22 -3.88
N ALA A 74 1.77 -4.44 -3.38
CA ALA A 74 2.27 -4.53 -2.01
C ALA A 74 2.76 -5.94 -1.62
N ASP A 75 3.31 -6.69 -2.58
CA ASP A 75 3.75 -8.08 -2.40
C ASP A 75 4.77 -8.22 -1.25
N ALA A 76 4.69 -9.32 -0.51
CA ALA A 76 5.56 -9.59 0.64
C ALA A 76 7.05 -9.57 0.27
N SER A 77 7.42 -9.94 -0.96
CA SER A 77 8.81 -9.99 -1.42
C SER A 77 9.45 -8.62 -1.67
N VAL A 78 8.71 -7.52 -1.50
CA VAL A 78 9.18 -6.16 -1.78
C VAL A 78 9.46 -5.42 -0.47
N SER A 79 10.64 -4.82 -0.37
CA SER A 79 11.08 -4.03 0.79
C SER A 79 10.56 -2.59 0.75
N LEU A 80 10.38 -1.98 1.93
CA LEU A 80 10.04 -0.54 2.04
C LEU A 80 11.12 0.36 1.44
N ASP A 81 12.41 0.01 1.58
CA ASP A 81 13.51 0.76 0.96
C ASP A 81 13.34 0.87 -0.57
N LEU A 82 13.03 -0.24 -1.24
CA LEU A 82 12.81 -0.25 -2.68
C LEU A 82 11.58 0.60 -3.08
N MET A 83 10.51 0.56 -2.28
CA MET A 83 9.32 1.39 -2.48
C MET A 83 9.65 2.89 -2.41
N LEU A 84 10.40 3.28 -1.37
CA LEU A 84 10.80 4.67 -1.14
C LEU A 84 11.74 5.17 -2.25
N ARG A 85 12.77 4.40 -2.60
CA ARG A 85 13.68 4.74 -3.71
C ARG A 85 12.92 4.96 -5.01
N SER A 86 11.92 4.12 -5.30
CA SER A 86 11.13 4.22 -6.53
C SER A 86 10.19 5.43 -6.55
N LEU A 87 9.59 5.76 -5.40
CA LEU A 87 8.82 7.00 -5.25
C LEU A 87 9.70 8.23 -5.49
N PHE A 88 10.90 8.27 -4.89
CA PHE A 88 11.86 9.36 -5.11
C PHE A 88 12.37 9.41 -6.54
N ALA A 89 12.63 8.26 -7.17
CA ALA A 89 13.01 8.18 -8.58
C ALA A 89 11.94 8.76 -9.49
N LEU A 90 10.65 8.62 -9.14
CA LEU A 90 9.52 9.26 -9.83
C LEU A 90 9.30 10.72 -9.45
N GLY A 91 10.07 11.26 -8.50
CA GLY A 91 10.02 12.66 -8.07
C GLY A 91 9.00 12.94 -6.96
N ALA A 92 8.64 11.95 -6.14
CA ALA A 92 7.91 12.20 -4.92
C ALA A 92 8.74 13.10 -3.97
N SER A 93 8.11 14.08 -3.33
CA SER A 93 8.78 14.88 -2.30
C SER A 93 8.80 14.14 -0.96
N ARG A 94 9.74 14.52 -0.07
CA ARG A 94 9.77 14.00 1.31
C ARG A 94 8.46 14.29 2.05
N ASN A 95 7.87 15.47 1.82
CA ASN A 95 6.57 15.83 2.38
C ASN A 95 5.47 14.88 1.93
N LYS A 96 5.48 14.46 0.65
CA LYS A 96 4.48 13.52 0.16
C LYS A 96 4.58 12.17 0.85
N VAL A 97 5.80 11.68 1.08
CA VAL A 97 6.01 10.43 1.84
C VAL A 97 5.59 10.59 3.30
N ALA A 98 5.89 11.73 3.92
CA ALA A 98 5.46 12.02 5.29
C ALA A 98 3.93 12.09 5.44
N GLU A 99 3.20 12.58 4.43
CA GLU A 99 1.73 12.52 4.41
C GLU A 99 1.21 11.09 4.44
N LEU A 100 1.85 10.16 3.71
CA LEU A 100 1.44 8.76 3.69
C LEU A 100 1.63 8.09 5.06
N LEU A 101 2.66 8.48 5.81
CA LEU A 101 2.89 8.03 7.19
C LEU A 101 1.81 8.55 8.16
N LYS A 102 1.33 9.77 7.97
CA LYS A 102 0.30 10.39 8.84
C LYS A 102 -1.12 9.88 8.58
N ALA A 103 -1.36 9.38 7.36
CA ALA A 103 -2.66 8.86 6.93
C ALA A 103 -2.84 7.37 7.21
N SER A 104 -1.87 6.75 7.89
CA SER A 104 -1.91 5.37 8.39
C SER A 104 -2.48 5.39 9.79
#